data_AF-A0A7G9RC14-F1
#
_entry.id   AF-A0A7G9RC14-F1
#
_cell.length_a   1.000
_cell.length_b   1.000
_cell.length_c   1.000
_cell.angle_alpha   90.00
_cell.angle_beta   90.00
_cell.angle_gamma   90.00
#
_symmetry.space_group_name_H-M   'P 1'
#
loop_
_entity.id
_entity.type
_entity.pdbx_description
1 polymer ?
#
loop_
_entity_poly.entity_id
_entity_poly.type
_entity_poly.pdbx_seq_one_letter_code
_entity_poly.pdbx_strand_id
1 'polypeptide(L)'
;MRPSSRRRTPSCPTWCVLRHGQAGEDDTVHVSGALLVRRTVLRLCTTIDPGTRAQDGPYVLVGDEEYTLHEAEVLIAALTQLADQAGGVRPLPAEATAPAASLIPEQVERALPVFDA
;
A
#
# COMPACT_ATOMS: atom_id res chain seq x y z
N MET A 1 13.52 22.75 33.03
CA MET A 1 14.33 21.66 32.42
C MET A 1 14.62 22.03 30.98
N ARG A 2 15.89 22.24 30.61
CA ARG A 2 16.29 22.47 29.20
C ARG A 2 16.27 21.13 28.45
N PRO A 3 15.73 21.05 27.23
CA PRO A 3 15.85 19.84 26.42
C PRO A 3 17.33 19.62 26.08
N SER A 4 17.89 18.53 26.60
CA SER A 4 19.25 18.08 26.31
C SER A 4 19.42 17.87 24.80
N SER A 5 20.41 18.55 24.22
CA SER A 5 20.73 18.52 22.78
C SER A 5 20.98 17.09 22.30
N ARG A 6 20.31 16.70 21.19
CA ARG A 6 20.53 15.43 20.48
C ARG A 6 21.99 15.36 20.04
N ARG A 7 22.85 14.59 20.70
CA ARG A 7 24.19 14.29 20.18
C ARG A 7 24.02 13.17 19.15
N ARG A 8 24.24 13.49 17.88
CA ARG A 8 24.41 12.47 16.84
C ARG A 8 25.87 12.05 16.85
N THR A 9 26.12 10.74 16.85
CA THR A 9 27.44 10.20 16.56
C THR A 9 27.78 10.43 15.09
N PRO A 10 29.08 10.53 14.70
CA PRO A 10 29.47 10.76 13.31
C PRO A 10 29.04 9.66 12.34
N SER A 11 28.81 8.44 12.84
CA SER A 11 28.30 7.29 12.09
C SER A 11 26.77 7.28 11.94
N CYS A 12 26.06 8.19 12.62
CA CYS A 12 24.60 8.20 12.65
C CYS A 12 24.02 8.65 11.30
N PRO A 13 23.18 7.83 10.65
CA PRO A 13 22.54 8.19 9.39
C PRO A 13 21.65 9.44 9.53
N THR A 14 21.52 10.21 8.45
CA THR A 14 20.74 11.47 8.46
C THR A 14 19.28 11.26 8.86
N TRP A 15 18.72 10.11 8.47
CA TRP A 15 17.34 9.69 8.73
C TRP A 15 17.12 9.10 10.14
N CYS A 16 18.17 8.81 10.90
CA CYS A 16 18.03 8.22 12.24
C CYS A 16 17.39 9.23 13.22
N VAL A 17 16.35 8.79 13.91
CA VAL A 17 15.64 9.60 14.92
C VAL A 17 15.94 9.17 16.35
N LEU A 18 16.61 8.02 16.54
CA LEU A 18 17.04 7.57 17.86
C LEU A 18 18.04 8.55 18.47
N ARG A 19 17.96 8.69 19.79
CA ARG A 19 18.91 9.50 20.55
C ARG A 19 20.07 8.60 20.94
N HIS A 20 21.20 8.79 20.29
CA HIS A 20 22.44 8.13 20.66
C HIS A 20 23.05 8.82 21.88
N GLY A 21 23.47 8.00 22.84
CA GLY A 21 23.92 8.38 24.16
C GLY A 21 25.42 8.20 24.32
N GLN A 22 25.91 8.21 25.57
CA GLN A 22 27.33 8.01 25.84
C GLN A 22 27.63 6.51 25.77
N ALA A 23 28.05 6.03 24.58
CA ALA A 23 28.64 4.72 24.30
C ALA A 23 27.99 3.55 25.07
N GLY A 24 26.78 3.17 24.66
CA GLY A 24 26.09 1.95 25.09
C GLY A 24 25.86 0.98 23.93
N GLU A 25 25.46 -0.26 24.20
CA GLU A 25 25.12 -1.27 23.19
C GLU A 25 24.03 -0.76 22.19
N ASP A 26 23.17 0.15 22.67
CA ASP A 26 22.11 0.83 21.89
C ASP A 26 22.63 1.85 20.85
N ASP A 27 23.94 2.16 20.84
CA ASP A 27 24.51 3.08 19.85
C ASP A 27 24.77 2.42 18.49
N THR A 28 24.57 1.10 18.40
CA THR A 28 24.72 0.34 17.16
C THR A 28 23.47 0.38 16.29
N VAL A 29 22.27 0.51 16.87
CA VAL A 29 21.01 0.43 16.12
C VAL A 29 20.51 1.82 15.72
N HIS A 30 20.19 1.99 14.44
CA HIS A 30 19.68 3.24 13.89
C HIS A 30 18.32 3.03 13.27
N VAL A 31 17.33 3.85 13.66
CA VAL A 31 15.93 3.69 13.26
C VAL A 31 15.36 5.03 12.80
N SER A 32 14.56 5.04 11.73
CA SER A 32 13.85 6.22 11.26
C SER A 32 12.63 6.57 12.12
N GLY A 33 12.00 7.71 11.79
CA GLY A 33 10.63 7.96 12.22
C GLY A 33 9.69 6.84 11.77
N ALA A 34 8.61 6.63 12.52
CA ALA A 34 7.56 5.70 12.14
C ALA A 34 6.72 6.27 11.01
N LEU A 35 6.47 5.46 9.98
CA LEU A 35 5.40 5.66 9.02
C LEU A 35 4.26 4.71 9.39
N LEU A 36 3.02 5.20 9.45
CA LEU A 36 1.87 4.39 9.84
C LEU A 36 0.96 4.16 8.63
N VAL A 37 0.72 2.90 8.28
CA VAL A 37 -0.25 2.49 7.26
C VAL A 37 -1.32 1.63 7.94
N ARG A 38 -2.52 2.20 8.13
CA ARG A 38 -3.58 1.62 8.96
C ARG A 38 -3.09 1.31 10.39
N ARG A 39 -2.82 0.04 10.70
CA ARG A 39 -2.33 -0.43 12.00
C ARG A 39 -0.89 -0.96 11.94
N THR A 40 -0.26 -0.90 10.77
CA THR A 40 1.09 -1.40 10.53
C THR A 40 2.09 -0.26 10.60
N VAL A 41 3.13 -0.44 11.42
CA VAL A 41 4.23 0.51 11.55
C VAL A 41 5.34 0.12 10.58
N LEU A 42 5.82 1.09 9.82
CA LEU A 42 6.95 0.96 8.92
C LEU A 42 8.12 1.80 9.41
N ARG A 43 9.33 1.24 9.38
CA ARG A 43 10.56 1.91 9.80
C ARG A 43 11.75 1.48 8.95
N LEU A 44 12.64 2.41 8.66
CA LEU A 44 13.97 2.11 8.13
C LEU A 44 14.90 1.82 9.30
N CYS A 45 15.60 0.70 9.25
CA CYS A 45 16.51 0.25 10.30
C CYS A 45 17.86 -0.14 9.69
N THR A 46 18.94 0.08 10.44
CA THR A 46 20.28 -0.43 10.14
C THR A 46 21.05 -0.56 11.44
N THR A 47 22.04 -1.44 11.46
CA THR A 47 23.01 -1.53 12.55
C THR A 47 24.36 -1.02 12.03
N ILE A 48 24.99 -0.10 12.75
CA ILE A 48 26.34 0.39 12.45
C ILE A 48 27.19 0.28 13.71
N ASP A 49 28.21 -0.57 13.66
CA ASP A 49 29.18 -0.69 14.75
C ASP A 49 30.04 0.58 14.82
N PRO A 50 30.10 1.28 15.97
CA PRO A 50 30.84 2.54 16.09
C PRO A 50 32.37 2.36 16.07
N GLY A 51 32.89 1.18 16.42
CA GLY A 51 34.31 0.86 16.45
C GLY A 51 34.84 0.33 15.12
N THR A 52 34.12 -0.59 14.49
CA THR A 52 34.52 -1.24 13.23
C THR A 52 33.94 -0.56 12.00
N ARG A 53 32.88 0.23 12.16
CA ARG A 53 32.04 0.78 11.07
C ARG A 53 31.41 -0.30 10.19
N ALA A 54 31.36 -1.55 10.66
CA ALA A 54 30.59 -2.59 10.01
C ALA A 54 29.12 -2.18 10.01
N GLN A 55 28.47 -2.31 8.86
CA GLN A 55 27.07 -1.94 8.67
C GLN A 55 26.27 -3.17 8.24
N ASP A 56 25.12 -3.35 8.86
CA ASP A 56 24.09 -4.31 8.46
C ASP A 56 22.79 -3.59 8.12
N GLY A 57 22.21 -3.90 6.96
CA GLY A 57 21.17 -3.10 6.31
C GLY A 57 21.69 -1.90 5.50
N PRO A 58 20.83 -0.92 5.17
CA PRO A 58 19.50 -0.70 5.75
C PRO A 58 18.42 -1.64 5.22
N TYR A 59 17.42 -1.91 6.05
CA TYR A 59 16.22 -2.68 5.72
C TYR A 59 14.97 -1.94 6.21
N VAL A 60 13.82 -2.28 5.64
CA VAL A 60 12.51 -1.76 6.04
C VAL A 60 11.82 -2.80 6.92
N LEU A 61 11.44 -2.41 8.13
CA LEU A 61 10.49 -3.17 8.93
C LEU A 61 9.08 -2.85 8.49
N VAL A 62 8.26 -3.88 8.23
CA VAL A 62 6.82 -3.78 7.98
C VAL A 62 6.11 -4.64 9.02
N GLY A 63 5.63 -4.02 10.11
CA GLY A 63 5.22 -4.80 11.28
C GLY A 63 6.44 -5.48 11.91
N ASP A 64 6.41 -6.81 11.97
CA ASP A 64 7.48 -7.64 12.55
C ASP A 64 8.37 -8.31 11.49
N GLU A 65 8.16 -7.99 10.20
CA GLU A 65 8.91 -8.55 9.08
C GLU A 65 9.99 -7.58 8.57
N GLU A 66 11.18 -8.13 8.29
CA GLU A 66 12.30 -7.42 7.70
C GLU A 66 12.32 -7.59 6.18
N TYR A 67 12.41 -6.47 5.46
CA TYR A 67 12.54 -6.42 4.02
C TYR A 67 13.83 -5.70 3.66
N THR A 68 14.65 -6.29 2.80
CA THR A 68 15.71 -5.52 2.12
C THR A 68 15.08 -4.36 1.34
N LEU A 69 15.87 -3.32 1.03
CA LEU A 69 15.35 -2.20 0.23
C LEU A 69 14.75 -2.66 -1.10
N HIS A 70 15.37 -3.64 -1.75
CA HIS A 70 14.89 -4.20 -3.00
C HIS A 70 13.56 -4.94 -2.84
N GLU A 71 13.42 -5.79 -1.82
CA GLU A 71 12.16 -6.49 -1.56
C GLU A 71 11.02 -5.51 -1.23
N ALA A 72 11.32 -4.44 -0.48
CA ALA A 72 10.35 -3.38 -0.19
C ALA A 72 9.90 -2.65 -1.47
N GLU A 73 10.82 -2.33 -2.39
CA GLU A 73 10.49 -1.74 -3.69
C GLU A 73 9.60 -2.67 -4.54
N VAL A 74 9.96 -3.95 -4.61
CA VAL A 74 9.18 -4.97 -5.33
C VAL A 74 7.78 -5.13 -4.73
N LEU A 75 7.67 -5.14 -3.41
CA LEU A 75 6.37 -5.20 -2.71
C LEU A 75 5.49 -4.01 -3.05
N ILE A 76 6.03 -2.78 -3.04
CA ILE A 76 5.28 -1.57 -3.41
C ILE A 76 4.82 -1.63 -4.86
N ALA A 77 5.68 -2.09 -5.78
CA ALA A 77 5.33 -2.26 -7.18
C ALA A 77 4.19 -3.28 -7.36
N ALA A 78 4.26 -4.43 -6.70
CA ALA A 78 3.21 -5.44 -6.74
C ALA A 78 1.87 -4.92 -6.17
N LEU A 79 1.90 -4.20 -5.04
CA LEU A 79 0.70 -3.58 -4.47
C LEU A 79 0.09 -2.54 -5.41
N THR A 80 0.92 -1.75 -6.09
CA THR A 80 0.47 -0.75 -7.07
C THR A 80 -0.22 -1.44 -8.25
N GLN A 81 0.38 -2.50 -8.78
CA GLN A 81 -0.20 -3.29 -9.86
C GLN A 81 -1.58 -3.87 -9.49
N LEU A 82 -1.74 -4.38 -8.26
CA LEU A 82 -3.04 -4.88 -7.78
C LEU A 82 -4.09 -3.76 -7.67
N ALA A 83 -3.70 -2.57 -7.21
CA ALA A 83 -4.59 -1.42 -7.13
C ALA A 83 -5.05 -0.96 -8.53
N ASP A 84 -4.14 -0.93 -9.49
CA ASP A 84 -4.43 -0.56 -10.89
C ASP A 84 -5.40 -1.57 -11.54
N GLN A 85 -5.19 -2.87 -11.29
CA GLN A 85 -6.10 -3.92 -11.76
C GLN A 85 -7.52 -3.75 -11.21
N ALA A 86 -7.65 -3.42 -9.92
CA ALA A 86 -8.96 -3.16 -9.32
C ALA A 86 -9.64 -1.91 -9.90
N GLY A 87 -8.87 -0.86 -10.19
CA GLY A 87 -9.37 0.35 -10.84
C GLY A 87 -9.87 0.14 -12.29
N GLY A 88 -9.32 -0.86 -12.98
CA GLY A 88 -9.79 -1.28 -14.31
C GLY A 88 -11.12 -2.02 -14.30
N VAL A 89 -11.60 -2.50 -13.15
CA VAL A 89 -12.91 -3.15 -13.02
C VAL A 89 -13.99 -2.07 -12.89
N ARG A 90 -14.59 -1.67 -14.02
CA ARG A 90 -15.83 -0.86 -13.98
C ARG A 90 -16.96 -1.74 -13.42
N PRO A 91 -17.63 -1.36 -12.31
CA PRO A 91 -18.84 -2.07 -11.88
C PRO A 91 -19.87 -2.00 -13.01
N LEU A 92 -20.40 -3.15 -13.44
CA LEU A 92 -21.60 -3.15 -14.27
C LEU A 92 -22.74 -2.53 -13.44
N PRO A 93 -23.52 -1.58 -14.00
CA PRO A 93 -24.71 -1.10 -13.30
C PRO A 93 -25.64 -2.30 -13.06
N ALA A 94 -26.19 -2.38 -11.84
CA ALA A 94 -26.98 -3.49 -11.33
C ALA A 94 -28.37 -3.68 -11.99
N GLU A 95 -28.52 -3.32 -13.27
CA GLU A 95 -29.80 -3.34 -14.00
C GLU A 95 -29.76 -4.14 -15.31
N ALA A 96 -28.84 -5.09 -15.47
CA ALA A 96 -28.83 -6.00 -16.63
C ALA A 96 -29.25 -7.44 -16.26
N THR A 97 -30.20 -7.59 -15.33
CA THR A 97 -30.87 -8.88 -15.12
C THR A 97 -32.35 -8.66 -14.80
N ALA A 98 -33.11 -8.26 -15.82
CA ALA A 98 -34.54 -8.56 -15.88
C ALA A 98 -34.79 -9.49 -17.09
N PRO A 99 -35.62 -10.54 -16.93
CA PRO A 99 -35.77 -11.60 -17.93
C PRO A 99 -36.62 -11.16 -19.12
N ALA A 100 -36.40 -11.83 -20.25
CA ALA A 100 -37.25 -11.77 -21.42
C ALA A 100 -38.65 -12.35 -21.10
N ALA A 101 -39.63 -11.48 -20.87
CA ALA A 101 -41.05 -11.81 -21.04
C ALA A 101 -41.90 -10.53 -21.04
N SER A 102 -42.42 -10.16 -22.21
CA SER A 102 -43.75 -9.56 -22.45
C SER A 102 -43.71 -8.58 -23.62
N LEU A 103 -43.85 -9.11 -24.84
CA LEU A 103 -44.47 -8.38 -25.94
C LEU A 103 -45.67 -9.20 -26.43
N ILE A 104 -46.82 -8.71 -25.97
CA ILE A 104 -48.22 -8.81 -26.39
C ILE A 104 -48.50 -9.55 -27.72
N PRO A 105 -49.49 -10.47 -27.78
CA PRO A 105 -50.03 -10.99 -29.04
C PRO A 105 -51.16 -10.06 -29.53
N GLU A 106 -50.86 -9.07 -30.36
CA GLU A 106 -51.93 -8.35 -31.08
C GLU A 106 -51.59 -7.89 -32.49
N GLN A 107 -50.67 -8.58 -33.18
CA GLN A 107 -50.43 -8.36 -34.61
C GLN A 107 -50.26 -9.68 -35.35
N VAL A 108 -51.37 -10.40 -35.54
CA VAL A 108 -51.49 -11.32 -36.68
C VAL A 108 -52.66 -10.82 -37.52
N GLU A 109 -52.27 -10.22 -38.62
CA GLU A 109 -53.07 -9.80 -39.76
C GLU A 109 -54.27 -10.70 -40.07
N ARG A 110 -55.40 -10.10 -40.44
CA ARG A 110 -56.06 -10.50 -41.69
C ARG A 110 -56.83 -9.36 -42.34
N ALA A 111 -56.34 -9.03 -43.52
CA ALA A 111 -56.84 -8.12 -44.52
C ALA A 111 -58.18 -8.59 -45.16
N LEU A 112 -59.10 -7.62 -45.31
CA LEU A 112 -60.05 -7.35 -46.43
C LEU A 112 -61.19 -8.35 -46.78
N PRO A 113 -62.28 -7.95 -47.50
CA PRO A 113 -62.77 -6.62 -47.91
C PRO A 113 -64.27 -6.33 -47.63
N VAL A 114 -64.67 -5.11 -48.02
CA VAL A 114 -66.00 -4.46 -48.10
C VAL A 114 -67.02 -5.19 -48.99
N PHE A 115 -68.31 -5.20 -48.62
CA PHE A 115 -69.46 -5.15 -49.55
C PHE A 115 -70.64 -4.37 -48.97
N ASP A 116 -71.13 -3.40 -49.74
CA ASP A 116 -72.37 -2.61 -49.55
C ASP A 116 -73.64 -3.44 -49.78
N ALA A 117 -74.73 -3.06 -49.11
CA ALA A 117 -76.11 -3.14 -49.59
C ALA A 117 -77.00 -2.11 -48.87
#